data_AF-X8DZX8-F1
#
_entry.id   AF-X8DZX8-F1
#
_cell.length_a   1.000
_cell.length_b   1.000
_cell.length_c   1.000
_cell.angle_alpha   90.00
_cell.angle_beta   90.00
_cell.angle_gamma   90.00
#
_symmetry.space_group_name_H-M   'P 1'
#
loop_
_entity.id
_entity.type
_entity.pdbx_description
1 polymer ?
#
loop_
_entity_poly.entity_id
_entity_poly.type
_entity_poly.pdbx_seq_one_letter_code
_entity_poly.pdbx_strand_id
1 'polypeptide(L)'
;MMIRIAAGIVGMVVCMSISGCGGGDSGPHGNPGPQRVAELENGLRSKPSFETAKAEYTAAMSEMADKVAALVPGMKWTVDENSWDHCAGEYVWTRAVRVFERIVFDRPIPDDIWPKALQIVKDGAARFGATTVNVFVDQPRNKDLAISGSGAQFHFGTAVQTILTATSDCRMRETDTPTPTSTSSGQPHP
;
A
#
# COMPACT_ATOMS: atom_id res chain seq x y z
N MET A 1 -78.06 15.63 13.15
CA MET A 1 -78.56 15.83 14.53
C MET A 1 -77.36 15.82 15.46
N MET A 2 -77.14 16.95 16.14
CA MET A 2 -76.37 17.18 17.37
C MET A 2 -74.83 17.01 17.38
N ILE A 3 -74.19 18.18 17.47
CA ILE A 3 -72.84 18.48 17.98
C ILE A 3 -72.75 18.11 19.47
N ARG A 4 -71.60 17.60 19.92
CA ARG A 4 -71.11 17.78 21.32
C ARG A 4 -69.61 18.08 21.32
N ILE A 5 -69.26 19.20 21.95
CA ILE A 5 -67.91 19.69 22.25
C ILE A 5 -67.56 19.30 23.70
N ALA A 6 -66.33 18.84 23.95
CA ALA A 6 -65.58 18.96 25.21
C ALA A 6 -64.11 18.63 24.90
N ALA A 7 -63.18 19.59 24.84
CA ALA A 7 -62.49 20.27 25.94
C ALA A 7 -61.62 19.35 26.83
N GLY A 8 -60.31 19.35 26.55
CA GLY A 8 -59.25 19.22 27.55
C GLY A 8 -58.72 17.82 27.86
N ILE A 9 -57.43 17.59 27.55
CA ILE A 9 -56.37 17.18 28.50
C ILE A 9 -55.03 17.25 27.75
N VAL A 10 -54.11 18.00 28.35
CA VAL A 10 -52.68 18.09 27.99
C VAL A 10 -52.04 16.74 28.32
N GLY A 11 -51.52 16.06 27.29
CA GLY A 11 -50.85 14.76 27.39
C GLY A 11 -49.48 14.81 26.72
N MET A 12 -48.48 14.84 27.58
CA MET A 12 -47.04 14.93 27.35
C MET A 12 -46.45 13.66 26.68
N VAL A 13 -45.57 13.83 25.67
CA VAL A 13 -44.33 13.03 25.44
C VAL A 13 -44.54 11.59 24.90
N VAL A 14 -43.86 11.02 23.88
CA VAL A 14 -42.52 11.15 23.27
C VAL A 14 -42.67 10.89 21.75
N CYS A 15 -42.04 11.68 20.90
CA CYS A 15 -41.77 11.28 19.51
C CYS A 15 -40.57 10.30 19.49
N MET A 16 -40.80 8.99 19.37
CA MET A 16 -39.74 8.04 19.02
C MET A 16 -39.47 8.13 17.51
N SER A 17 -38.73 9.17 17.11
CA SER A 17 -38.14 9.27 15.79
C SER A 17 -36.72 8.72 15.82
N ILE A 18 -36.52 7.64 15.05
CA ILE A 18 -35.37 7.33 14.18
C ILE A 18 -33.98 7.62 14.78
N SER A 19 -33.25 6.55 15.11
CA SER A 19 -31.78 6.55 15.18
C SER A 19 -31.34 5.08 15.06
N GLY A 20 -30.46 4.66 14.17
CA GLY A 20 -29.70 5.34 13.13
C GLY A 20 -28.98 4.23 12.37
N CYS A 21 -28.81 4.41 11.06
CA CYS A 21 -27.98 3.52 10.24
C CYS A 21 -26.59 3.42 10.88
N GLY A 22 -26.13 2.19 11.12
CA GLY A 22 -24.71 1.90 11.36
C GLY A 22 -23.94 2.13 10.06
N GLY A 23 -23.73 3.39 9.72
CA GLY A 23 -22.73 3.79 8.74
C GLY A 23 -21.37 3.72 9.42
N GLY A 24 -20.51 2.83 8.96
CA GLY A 24 -19.11 2.81 9.36
C GLY A 24 -18.48 4.15 9.01
N ASP A 25 -18.17 4.95 10.03
CA ASP A 25 -17.44 6.20 9.88
C ASP A 25 -16.04 5.89 9.34
N SER A 26 -15.90 6.02 8.03
CA SER A 26 -14.63 6.06 7.30
C SER A 26 -14.14 7.51 7.26
N GLY A 27 -14.11 8.19 8.40
CA GLY A 27 -13.49 9.50 8.55
C GLY A 27 -11.97 9.36 8.67
N PRO A 28 -11.17 10.41 8.39
CA PRO A 28 -9.74 10.38 8.67
C PRO A 28 -9.59 10.18 10.18
N HIS A 29 -9.17 8.99 10.59
CA HIS A 29 -8.91 8.72 12.00
C HIS A 29 -7.82 9.70 12.44
N GLY A 30 -8.20 10.66 13.29
CA GLY A 30 -7.27 11.59 13.92
C GLY A 30 -6.16 10.82 14.64
N ASN A 31 -5.12 11.54 15.09
CA ASN A 31 -3.97 10.91 15.75
C ASN A 31 -4.45 9.92 16.84
N PRO A 32 -4.12 8.61 16.73
CA PRO A 32 -4.67 7.58 17.60
C PRO A 32 -4.02 7.56 18.99
N GLY A 33 -3.13 8.51 19.27
CA GLY A 33 -2.37 8.62 20.51
C GLY A 33 -1.05 7.85 20.47
N PRO A 34 -0.09 8.24 21.33
CA PRO A 34 1.27 7.70 21.29
C PRO A 34 1.34 6.19 21.59
N GLN A 35 0.44 5.65 22.41
CA GLN A 35 0.40 4.22 22.72
C GLN A 35 0.08 3.39 21.47
N ARG A 36 -0.96 3.77 20.73
CA ARG A 36 -1.35 3.06 19.50
C ARG A 36 -0.29 3.18 18.41
N VAL A 37 0.34 4.35 18.28
CA VAL A 37 1.48 4.55 17.37
C VAL A 37 2.62 3.60 17.72
N ALA A 38 2.99 3.50 19.01
CA ALA A 38 4.07 2.62 19.45
C ALA A 38 3.75 1.13 19.20
N GLU A 39 2.50 0.71 19.42
CA GLU A 39 2.03 -0.66 19.11
C GLU A 39 2.19 -0.99 17.62
N LEU A 40 1.75 -0.08 16.74
CA LEU A 40 1.86 -0.26 15.29
C LEU A 40 3.31 -0.37 14.83
N GLU A 41 4.17 0.55 15.30
CA GLU A 41 5.59 0.49 15.00
C GLU A 41 6.24 -0.80 15.52
N ASN A 42 5.86 -1.27 16.72
CA ASN A 42 6.39 -2.50 17.30
C ASN A 42 6.04 -3.72 16.45
N GLY A 43 4.82 -3.79 15.90
CA GLY A 43 4.44 -4.84 14.97
C GLY A 43 5.34 -4.89 13.73
N LEU A 44 5.72 -3.74 13.20
CA LEU A 44 6.57 -3.63 12.02
C LEU A 44 8.04 -4.00 12.28
N ARG A 45 8.53 -3.92 13.52
CA ARG A 45 9.92 -4.30 13.88
C ARG A 45 10.22 -5.80 13.72
N SER A 46 9.19 -6.64 13.57
CA SER A 46 9.35 -8.07 13.26
C SER A 46 9.67 -8.34 11.79
N LYS A 47 9.53 -7.34 10.92
CA LYS A 47 9.82 -7.44 9.49
C LYS A 47 11.25 -6.98 9.20
N PRO A 48 11.84 -7.39 8.06
CA PRO A 48 13.05 -6.75 7.54
C PRO A 48 12.91 -5.23 7.48
N SER A 49 14.03 -4.52 7.72
CA SER A 49 14.08 -3.05 7.69
C SER A 49 13.64 -2.46 6.35
N PHE A 50 13.34 -1.16 6.33
CA PHE A 50 13.13 -0.42 5.09
C PHE A 50 14.32 -0.57 4.14
N GLU A 51 15.54 -0.48 4.64
CA GLU A 51 16.78 -0.55 3.87
C GLU A 51 16.96 -1.96 3.25
N THR A 52 16.70 -3.02 4.02
CA THR A 52 16.71 -4.40 3.52
C THR A 52 15.63 -4.61 2.47
N ALA A 53 14.39 -4.21 2.75
CA ALA A 53 13.29 -4.31 1.79
C ALA A 53 13.58 -3.52 0.51
N LYS A 54 14.18 -2.33 0.63
CA LYS A 54 14.57 -1.51 -0.52
C LYS A 54 15.53 -2.26 -1.44
N ALA A 55 16.55 -2.90 -0.88
CA ALA A 55 17.48 -3.71 -1.67
C ALA A 55 16.80 -4.89 -2.38
N GLU A 56 15.88 -5.59 -1.69
CA GLU A 56 15.09 -6.68 -2.27
C GLU A 56 14.21 -6.21 -3.44
N TYR A 57 13.52 -5.07 -3.27
CA TYR A 57 12.67 -4.48 -4.30
C TYR A 57 13.50 -3.99 -5.50
N THR A 58 14.63 -3.31 -5.28
CA THR A 58 15.53 -2.88 -6.38
C THR A 58 16.03 -4.06 -7.21
N ALA A 59 16.43 -5.15 -6.55
CA ALA A 59 16.88 -6.35 -7.26
C ALA A 59 15.75 -6.98 -8.09
N ALA A 60 14.56 -7.14 -7.51
CA ALA A 60 13.42 -7.73 -8.21
C ALA A 60 12.91 -6.84 -9.35
N MET A 61 12.86 -5.53 -9.15
CA MET A 61 12.45 -4.54 -10.17
C MET A 61 13.40 -4.55 -11.35
N SER A 62 14.71 -4.57 -11.09
CA SER A 62 15.73 -4.69 -12.14
C SER A 62 15.62 -6.03 -12.90
N GLU A 63 15.44 -7.15 -12.19
CA GLU A 63 15.27 -8.47 -12.82
C GLU A 63 14.02 -8.52 -13.73
N MET A 64 12.90 -7.96 -13.27
CA MET A 64 11.69 -7.86 -14.08
C MET A 64 11.92 -6.95 -15.30
N ALA A 65 12.57 -5.81 -15.11
CA ALA A 65 12.83 -4.86 -16.19
C ALA A 65 13.76 -5.44 -17.26
N ASP A 66 14.82 -6.15 -16.86
CA ASP A 66 15.71 -6.85 -17.79
C ASP A 66 14.96 -7.90 -18.63
N LYS A 67 14.12 -8.71 -17.98
CA LYS A 67 13.33 -9.73 -18.68
C LYS A 67 12.30 -9.11 -19.62
N VAL A 68 11.65 -8.01 -19.22
CA VAL A 68 10.69 -7.29 -20.07
C VAL A 68 11.40 -6.66 -21.27
N ALA A 69 12.52 -5.97 -21.05
CA ALA A 69 13.29 -5.34 -22.12
C ALA A 69 13.83 -6.37 -23.11
N ALA A 70 14.22 -7.56 -22.65
CA ALA A 70 14.66 -8.65 -23.53
C ALA A 70 13.57 -9.15 -24.51
N LEU A 71 12.29 -8.87 -24.27
CA LEU A 71 11.21 -9.22 -25.19
C LEU A 71 11.13 -8.31 -26.42
N VAL A 72 11.73 -7.11 -26.36
CA VAL A 72 11.65 -6.10 -27.43
C VAL A 72 13.07 -5.72 -27.87
N PRO A 73 13.49 -6.08 -29.10
CA PRO A 73 14.85 -5.83 -29.56
C PRO A 73 15.30 -4.38 -29.38
N GLY A 74 16.38 -4.19 -28.63
CA GLY A 74 17.00 -2.88 -28.39
C GLY A 74 16.26 -1.99 -27.40
N MET A 75 15.22 -2.48 -26.71
CA MET A 75 14.55 -1.75 -25.63
C MET A 75 15.49 -1.56 -24.45
N LYS A 76 15.46 -0.37 -23.86
CA LYS A 76 16.26 0.00 -22.69
C LYS A 76 15.34 0.45 -21.57
N TRP A 77 15.85 0.39 -20.35
CA TRP A 77 15.17 0.88 -19.18
C TRP A 77 16.14 1.62 -18.26
N THR A 78 15.60 2.52 -17.45
CA THR A 78 16.34 3.27 -16.43
C THR A 78 15.51 3.33 -15.15
N VAL A 79 16.20 3.36 -14.01
CA VAL A 79 15.59 3.76 -12.74
C VAL A 79 15.38 5.26 -12.79
N ASP A 80 14.12 5.68 -12.83
CA ASP A 80 13.74 7.10 -12.81
C ASP A 80 13.65 7.61 -11.36
N GLU A 81 13.21 6.74 -10.45
CA GLU A 81 13.20 7.04 -9.02
C GLU A 81 13.41 5.79 -8.19
N ASN A 82 14.25 5.89 -7.16
CA ASN A 82 14.43 4.86 -6.14
C ASN A 82 14.50 5.55 -4.78
N SER A 83 13.34 5.76 -4.17
CA SER A 83 13.15 6.65 -3.03
C SER A 83 12.40 5.91 -1.91
N TRP A 84 11.47 6.61 -1.25
CA TRP A 84 10.57 6.12 -0.21
C TRP A 84 9.30 6.97 -0.20
N ASP A 85 8.22 6.39 0.30
CA ASP A 85 6.93 7.06 0.50
C ASP A 85 6.46 6.98 1.95
N HIS A 86 5.57 7.90 2.32
CA HIS A 86 4.85 7.82 3.59
C HIS A 86 3.88 6.64 3.60
N CYS A 87 3.76 6.02 4.77
CA CYS A 87 2.71 5.04 5.03
C CYS A 87 1.30 5.65 5.01
N ALA A 88 0.29 4.84 4.74
CA ALA A 88 -1.12 5.24 4.69
C ALA A 88 -1.96 4.41 5.66
N GLY A 89 -3.25 4.75 5.76
CA GLY A 89 -4.16 4.09 6.69
C GLY A 89 -3.73 4.31 8.14
N GLU A 90 -3.82 3.29 8.98
CA GLU A 90 -3.45 3.38 10.40
C GLU A 90 -1.98 3.74 10.64
N TYR A 91 -1.11 3.50 9.65
CA TYR A 91 0.33 3.76 9.75
C TYR A 91 0.72 5.21 9.41
N VAL A 92 -0.21 6.07 8.99
CA VAL A 92 0.08 7.48 8.63
C VAL A 92 0.67 8.29 9.79
N TRP A 93 0.38 7.89 11.03
CA TRP A 93 0.86 8.53 12.26
C TRP A 93 2.15 7.92 12.81
N THR A 94 2.73 6.94 12.11
CA THR A 94 3.96 6.24 12.52
C THR A 94 5.18 6.82 11.81
N ARG A 95 6.38 6.48 12.29
CA ARG A 95 7.64 6.76 11.56
C ARG A 95 7.93 5.76 10.44
N ALA A 96 7.07 4.75 10.26
CA ALA A 96 7.26 3.78 9.21
C ALA A 96 7.17 4.43 7.82
N VAL A 97 7.94 3.88 6.90
CA VAL A 97 8.01 4.29 5.50
C VAL A 97 7.85 3.07 4.61
N ARG A 98 7.58 3.29 3.34
CA ARG A 98 7.55 2.22 2.34
C ARG A 98 8.53 2.51 1.22
N VAL A 99 9.05 1.45 0.60
CA VAL A 99 9.86 1.55 -0.61
C VAL A 99 9.01 2.14 -1.71
N PHE A 100 9.60 3.03 -2.51
CA PHE A 100 9.05 3.47 -3.78
C PHE A 100 10.16 3.36 -4.84
N GLU A 101 9.86 2.65 -5.93
CA GLU A 101 10.76 2.57 -7.09
C GLU A 101 9.97 2.66 -8.38
N ARG A 102 10.45 3.51 -9.30
CA ARG A 102 9.87 3.73 -10.63
C ARG A 102 10.94 3.46 -11.68
N ILE A 103 10.68 2.48 -12.53
CA ILE A 103 11.44 2.17 -13.74
C ILE A 103 10.66 2.69 -14.94
N VAL A 104 11.40 3.35 -15.84
CA VAL A 104 10.88 3.82 -17.12
C VAL A 104 11.62 3.09 -18.23
N PHE A 105 10.86 2.53 -19.18
CA PHE A 105 11.40 2.01 -20.42
C PHE A 105 11.39 3.08 -21.49
N ASP A 106 12.35 3.03 -22.41
CA ASP A 106 12.53 4.05 -23.44
C ASP A 106 11.44 4.08 -24.52
N ARG A 107 10.53 3.10 -24.52
CA ARG A 107 9.45 2.96 -25.50
C ARG A 107 8.31 2.07 -24.97
N PRO A 108 7.14 2.03 -25.61
CA PRO A 108 6.04 1.19 -25.17
C PRO A 108 6.24 -0.27 -25.60
N ILE A 109 5.65 -1.17 -24.84
CA ILE A 109 5.56 -2.60 -25.21
C ILE A 109 4.49 -2.77 -26.32
N PRO A 110 4.82 -3.47 -27.43
CA PRO A 110 3.84 -3.83 -28.46
C PRO A 110 2.69 -4.71 -27.93
N ASP A 111 1.50 -4.58 -28.51
CA ASP A 111 0.29 -5.29 -28.04
C ASP A 111 0.42 -6.82 -28.05
N ASP A 112 1.16 -7.37 -29.02
CA ASP A 112 1.41 -8.81 -29.15
C ASP A 112 2.44 -9.33 -28.13
N ILE A 113 3.29 -8.45 -27.59
CA ILE A 113 4.29 -8.76 -26.56
C ILE A 113 3.73 -8.57 -25.15
N TRP A 114 2.73 -7.70 -24.99
CA TRP A 114 2.15 -7.35 -23.68
C TRP A 114 1.80 -8.55 -22.79
N PRO A 115 1.12 -9.62 -23.25
CA PRO A 115 0.78 -10.75 -22.38
C PRO A 115 2.00 -11.41 -21.74
N LYS A 116 3.13 -11.50 -22.47
CA LYS A 116 4.38 -12.08 -21.95
C LYS A 116 5.05 -11.14 -20.94
N ALA A 117 5.09 -9.84 -21.25
CA ALA A 117 5.65 -8.84 -20.34
C ALA A 117 4.86 -8.77 -19.03
N LEU A 118 3.52 -8.78 -19.11
CA LEU A 118 2.66 -8.81 -17.94
C LEU A 118 2.88 -10.07 -17.10
N GLN A 119 3.11 -11.23 -17.72
CA GLN A 119 3.38 -12.45 -16.95
C GLN A 119 4.67 -12.35 -16.14
N ILE A 120 5.74 -11.76 -16.71
CA ILE A 120 6.99 -11.51 -15.97
C ILE A 120 6.73 -10.67 -14.72
N VAL A 121 5.95 -9.59 -14.86
CA VAL A 121 5.64 -8.72 -13.72
C VAL A 121 4.76 -9.41 -12.69
N LYS A 122 3.78 -10.22 -13.12
CA LYS A 122 2.97 -11.05 -12.21
C LYS A 122 3.82 -12.03 -11.41
N ASP A 123 4.74 -12.72 -12.06
CA ASP A 123 5.60 -13.71 -11.42
C ASP A 123 6.57 -13.05 -10.42
N GLY A 124 7.10 -11.86 -10.75
CA GLY A 124 7.94 -11.10 -9.84
C GLY A 124 7.15 -10.53 -8.65
N ALA A 125 5.99 -9.92 -8.90
CA ALA A 125 5.10 -9.39 -7.87
C ALA A 125 4.61 -10.45 -6.87
N ALA A 126 4.34 -11.67 -7.36
CA ALA A 126 3.89 -12.78 -6.52
C ALA A 126 4.89 -13.16 -5.42
N ARG A 127 6.20 -12.93 -5.63
CA ARG A 127 7.25 -13.14 -4.61
C ARG A 127 7.07 -12.26 -3.38
N PHE A 128 6.40 -11.12 -3.54
CA PHE A 128 6.06 -10.18 -2.47
C PHE A 128 4.63 -10.34 -1.96
N GLY A 129 3.95 -11.42 -2.35
CA GLY A 129 2.56 -11.67 -1.99
C GLY A 129 1.56 -10.77 -2.70
N ALA A 130 1.96 -10.07 -3.77
CA ALA A 130 1.09 -9.29 -4.62
C ALA A 130 0.57 -10.14 -5.79
N THR A 131 -0.70 -10.54 -5.71
CA THR A 131 -1.32 -11.47 -6.66
C THR A 131 -2.69 -11.01 -7.18
N THR A 132 -3.27 -9.98 -6.56
CA THR A 132 -4.57 -9.43 -6.97
C THR A 132 -4.37 -8.41 -8.08
N VAL A 133 -4.87 -8.73 -9.28
CA VAL A 133 -4.78 -7.85 -10.45
C VAL A 133 -5.98 -6.92 -10.49
N ASN A 134 -5.73 -5.63 -10.62
CA ASN A 134 -6.73 -4.61 -10.89
C ASN A 134 -6.39 -3.88 -12.20
N VAL A 135 -7.23 -4.05 -13.22
CA VAL A 135 -7.03 -3.45 -14.54
C VAL A 135 -7.72 -2.10 -14.59
N PHE A 136 -6.98 -1.05 -14.91
CA PHE A 136 -7.50 0.31 -15.06
C PHE A 136 -7.82 0.62 -16.52
N VAL A 137 -6.96 0.17 -17.44
CA VAL A 137 -7.12 0.35 -18.88
C VAL A 137 -6.68 -0.91 -19.62
N ASP A 138 -7.48 -1.36 -20.58
CA ASP A 138 -7.09 -2.40 -21.54
C ASP A 138 -7.56 -2.04 -22.96
N GLN A 139 -6.73 -1.28 -23.66
CA GLN A 139 -6.94 -0.87 -25.05
C GLN A 139 -5.68 -1.18 -25.88
N PRO A 140 -5.79 -1.25 -27.22
CA PRO A 140 -4.62 -1.33 -28.08
C PRO A 140 -3.69 -0.12 -27.84
N ARG A 141 -2.39 -0.38 -27.61
CA ARG A 141 -1.35 0.61 -27.31
C ARG A 141 -1.59 1.46 -26.05
N ASN A 142 -2.53 1.09 -25.20
CA ASN A 142 -2.77 1.75 -23.92
C ASN A 142 -3.28 0.74 -22.90
N LYS A 143 -2.41 0.29 -22.01
CA LYS A 143 -2.71 -0.73 -21.01
C LYS A 143 -2.18 -0.28 -19.67
N ASP A 144 -2.99 -0.46 -18.64
CA ASP A 144 -2.65 0.02 -17.31
C ASP A 144 -3.31 -0.85 -16.24
N LEU A 145 -2.51 -1.32 -15.28
CA LEU A 145 -2.99 -2.15 -14.18
C LEU A 145 -2.08 -2.06 -12.95
N ALA A 146 -2.63 -2.44 -11.82
CA ALA A 146 -1.88 -2.72 -10.60
C ALA A 146 -2.01 -4.20 -10.20
N ILE A 147 -0.95 -4.75 -9.63
CA ILE A 147 -0.92 -6.04 -8.96
C ILE A 147 -0.62 -5.77 -7.50
N SER A 148 -1.51 -6.20 -6.60
CA SER A 148 -1.43 -5.84 -5.19
C SER A 148 -1.69 -7.04 -4.28
N GLY A 149 -1.20 -6.94 -3.04
CA GLY A 149 -1.41 -7.95 -2.01
C GLY A 149 -0.32 -7.87 -0.95
N SER A 150 -0.64 -8.31 0.27
CA SER A 150 0.30 -8.31 1.41
C SER A 150 0.92 -6.93 1.70
N GLY A 151 0.25 -5.84 1.33
CA GLY A 151 0.73 -4.47 1.45
C GLY A 151 1.69 -4.02 0.34
N ALA A 152 2.14 -4.93 -0.54
CA ALA A 152 2.91 -4.62 -1.73
C ALA A 152 1.98 -4.23 -2.91
N GLN A 153 2.47 -3.34 -3.77
CA GLN A 153 1.82 -2.96 -5.02
C GLN A 153 2.84 -2.79 -6.13
N PHE A 154 2.53 -3.35 -7.30
CA PHE A 154 3.27 -3.20 -8.54
C PHE A 154 2.34 -2.61 -9.58
N HIS A 155 2.64 -1.42 -10.05
CA HIS A 155 1.90 -0.77 -11.13
C HIS A 155 2.66 -0.95 -12.43
N PHE A 156 1.98 -1.41 -13.48
CA PHE A 156 2.59 -1.71 -14.76
C PHE A 156 1.68 -1.23 -15.89
N GLY A 157 2.20 -0.30 -16.68
CA GLY A 157 1.45 0.32 -17.76
C GLY A 157 2.30 0.61 -18.99
N THR A 158 1.66 0.65 -20.16
CA THR A 158 2.28 1.00 -21.44
C THR A 158 1.34 1.89 -22.24
N ALA A 159 1.84 3.04 -22.68
CA ALA A 159 1.13 3.93 -23.61
C ALA A 159 2.12 4.61 -24.56
N VAL A 160 2.60 5.81 -24.20
CA VAL A 160 3.72 6.48 -24.91
C VAL A 160 5.05 5.83 -24.54
N GLN A 161 5.16 5.33 -23.31
CA GLN A 161 6.27 4.59 -22.76
C GLN A 161 5.74 3.50 -21.83
N THR A 162 6.56 2.51 -21.51
CA THR A 162 6.25 1.55 -20.45
C THR A 162 6.79 2.05 -19.12
N ILE A 163 5.98 1.92 -18.06
CA ILE A 163 6.36 2.25 -16.67
C ILE A 163 6.11 1.01 -15.81
N LEU A 164 7.09 0.71 -14.95
CA LEU A 164 6.97 -0.26 -13.87
C LEU A 164 7.27 0.45 -12.55
N THR A 165 6.28 0.52 -11.67
CA THR A 165 6.44 1.09 -10.32
C THR A 165 6.22 0.00 -9.28
N ALA A 166 6.98 0.03 -8.19
CA ALA A 166 6.74 -0.81 -7.03
C ALA A 166 6.69 0.01 -5.74
N THR A 167 5.81 -0.44 -4.86
CA THR A 167 5.64 0.10 -3.52
C THR A 167 5.56 -1.05 -2.54
N SER A 168 6.33 -1.01 -1.45
CA SER A 168 6.28 -2.04 -0.42
C SER A 168 5.15 -1.83 0.58
N ASP A 169 4.96 -2.81 1.45
CA ASP A 169 4.31 -2.58 2.73
C ASP A 169 5.14 -1.65 3.61
N CYS A 170 4.55 -1.15 4.69
CA CYS A 170 5.24 -0.29 5.65
C CYS A 170 6.35 -1.02 6.40
N ARG A 171 7.51 -0.37 6.53
CA ARG A 171 8.71 -0.86 7.20
C ARG A 171 9.28 0.19 8.14
N MET A 172 9.84 -0.28 9.25
CA MET A 172 10.66 0.58 10.12
C MET A 172 12.06 0.75 9.49
N ARG A 173 12.62 1.96 9.59
CA ARG A 173 14.03 2.18 9.26
C ARG A 173 14.92 1.56 10.33
N GLU A 174 16.13 1.21 9.95
CA GLU A 174 17.16 0.75 10.89
C GLU A 174 17.41 1.78 12.00
N THR A 175 17.43 3.07 11.65
CA THR A 175 17.61 4.19 12.61
C THR A 175 16.46 4.32 13.61
N ASP A 176 15.30 3.76 13.31
CA ASP A 176 14.09 3.80 14.13
C ASP A 176 13.86 2.51 14.92
N THR A 177 14.79 1.55 14.80
CA THR A 177 14.81 0.29 15.53
C THR A 177 15.66 0.47 16.80
N PRO A 178 15.18 0.07 17.99
CA PRO A 178 15.97 0.16 19.21
C PRO A 178 17.27 -0.63 19.07
N THR A 179 18.40 -0.03 19.45
CA THR A 179 19.64 -0.78 19.63
C THR A 179 19.38 -1.88 20.67
N PRO A 180 19.72 -3.15 20.41
CA PRO A 180 19.58 -4.18 21.43
C PRO A 180 20.40 -3.79 22.65
N THR A 181 19.72 -3.48 23.76
CA THR A 181 20.38 -3.25 25.05
C THR A 181 21.17 -4.52 25.37
N SER A 182 22.50 -4.43 25.32
CA SER A 182 23.35 -5.50 25.81
C SER A 182 23.04 -5.66 27.30
N THR A 183 22.33 -6.73 27.66
CA THR A 183 22.19 -7.13 29.06
C THR A 183 23.60 -7.41 29.58
N SER A 184 24.17 -6.42 30.28
CA SER A 184 25.38 -6.61 31.07
C SER A 184 25.04 -7.61 32.17
N SER A 185 25.46 -8.85 31.96
CA SER A 185 25.42 -9.91 32.95
C SER A 185 26.09 -9.39 34.21
N GLY A 186 25.31 -9.27 35.29
CA GLY A 186 25.76 -8.78 36.58
C GLY A 186 27.05 -9.48 37.03
N GLN A 187 28.01 -8.64 37.41
CA GLN A 187 29.23 -9.01 38.10
C GLN A 187 28.89 -9.67 39.46
N PRO A 188 29.59 -10.72 39.91
CA PRO A 188 29.33 -11.34 41.19
C PRO A 188 29.84 -10.45 42.34
N HIS A 189 29.05 -10.36 43.42
CA HIS A 189 29.42 -9.70 44.68
C HIS A 189 29.88 -10.77 45.71
N PRO A 190 30.69 -10.37 46.71
CA PRO A 190 31.81 -11.13 47.29
C PRO A 190 31.44 -12.35 48.15
#